data_AF-W2VB07-F1
#
_entry.id   AF-W2VB07-F1
#
_cell.length_a   1.000
_cell.length_b   1.000
_cell.length_c   1.000
_cell.angle_alpha   90.00
_cell.angle_beta   90.00
_cell.angle_gamma   90.00
#
_symmetry.space_group_name_H-M   'P 1'
#
loop_
_entity.id
_entity.type
_entity.pdbx_description
1 polymer ?
#
loop_
_entity_poly.entity_id
_entity_poly.type
_entity_poly.pdbx_seq_one_letter_code
_entity_poly.pdbx_strand_id
1 'polypeptide(L)'
;MNCVWEIVLKAQKSGYNLEELRFINSGSPSPYTESSFDFLNSDTIEESEIEVNPLYRFANELGEVFLPDVKGYEKAREIFLDVIMHYVAVWDLRSGGDKKELRAMYILKEIEEGRFLKSIRKTLFSLDFEKSKRIIFCLLDLCKCKDYITIFRKALRELYPKANLYIHSENLRKLTVFTGVDKTKEDMERIEMLKKLFLPISYETDVFWKYHFGIIGVDDSMKIGKTAMY
;
A
#
# COMPACT_ATOMS: atom_id res chain seq x y z
N MET A 1 -11.75 -14.18 -13.89
CA MET A 1 -12.32 -15.38 -13.23
C MET A 1 -13.45 -14.82 -12.41
N ASN A 2 -14.69 -15.00 -12.88
CA ASN A 2 -15.86 -14.21 -12.48
C ASN A 2 -16.33 -14.52 -11.04
N CYS A 3 -15.50 -14.11 -10.09
CA CYS A 3 -15.71 -14.20 -8.65
C CYS A 3 -16.19 -12.86 -8.10
N VAL A 4 -16.73 -12.87 -6.88
CA VAL A 4 -17.35 -11.68 -6.29
C VAL A 4 -16.40 -10.48 -6.17
N TRP A 5 -15.10 -10.69 -5.97
CA TRP A 5 -14.13 -9.59 -5.93
C TRP A 5 -14.03 -8.80 -7.24
N GLU A 6 -14.16 -9.45 -8.40
CA GLU A 6 -14.16 -8.77 -9.71
C GLU A 6 -15.36 -7.83 -9.82
N ILE A 7 -16.50 -8.27 -9.29
CA ILE A 7 -17.72 -7.48 -9.22
C ILE A 7 -17.50 -6.24 -8.36
N VAL A 8 -16.95 -6.41 -7.16
CA VAL A 8 -16.72 -5.28 -6.27
C VAL A 8 -15.74 -4.26 -6.87
N LEU A 9 -14.72 -4.71 -7.60
CA LEU A 9 -13.82 -3.80 -8.32
C LEU A 9 -14.54 -3.03 -9.44
N LYS A 10 -15.48 -3.67 -10.15
CA LYS A 10 -16.33 -2.99 -11.15
C LYS A 10 -17.29 -2.00 -10.49
N ALA A 11 -17.91 -2.38 -9.37
CA ALA A 11 -18.79 -1.54 -8.57
C ALA A 11 -18.09 -0.24 -8.14
N GLN A 12 -16.87 -0.37 -7.60
CA GLN A 12 -16.06 0.76 -7.18
C GLN A 12 -15.70 1.70 -8.34
N LYS A 13 -15.42 1.15 -9.53
CA LYS A 13 -15.19 1.97 -10.74
C LYS A 13 -16.46 2.71 -11.17
N SER A 14 -17.63 2.11 -10.98
CA SER A 14 -18.94 2.71 -11.24
C SER A 14 -19.40 3.66 -10.13
N GLY A 15 -18.63 3.84 -9.05
CA GLY A 15 -18.92 4.77 -7.96
C GLY A 15 -19.73 4.20 -6.80
N TYR A 16 -20.02 2.90 -6.82
CA TYR A 16 -20.70 2.22 -5.71
C TYR A 16 -19.71 1.81 -4.63
N ASN A 17 -20.09 2.03 -3.37
CA ASN A 17 -19.38 1.47 -2.23
C ASN A 17 -19.79 0.01 -2.01
N LEU A 18 -18.91 -0.79 -1.41
CA LEU A 18 -19.23 -2.20 -1.10
C LEU A 18 -20.50 -2.31 -0.24
N GLU A 19 -20.70 -1.39 0.70
CA GLU A 19 -21.84 -1.35 1.63
C GLU A 19 -23.18 -1.06 0.94
N GLU A 20 -23.15 -0.55 -0.29
CA GLU A 20 -24.34 -0.25 -1.09
C GLU A 20 -24.77 -1.43 -1.95
N LEU A 21 -23.94 -2.47 -2.04
CA LEU A 21 -24.22 -3.67 -2.81
C LEU A 21 -25.05 -4.66 -1.97
N ARG A 22 -25.91 -5.41 -2.63
CA ARG A 22 -26.69 -6.48 -2.01
C ARG A 22 -26.54 -7.76 -2.81
N PHE A 23 -26.00 -8.80 -2.19
CA PHE A 23 -25.82 -10.09 -2.84
C PHE A 23 -27.05 -10.96 -2.66
N ILE A 24 -27.61 -11.43 -3.78
CA ILE A 24 -28.81 -12.28 -3.80
C ILE A 24 -28.51 -13.61 -4.45
N ASN A 25 -29.22 -14.66 -4.01
CA ASN A 25 -29.04 -15.99 -4.60
C ASN A 25 -29.65 -16.01 -6.00
N SER A 26 -28.85 -16.36 -7.01
CA SER A 26 -29.35 -16.45 -8.38
C SER A 26 -30.40 -17.55 -8.52
N GLY A 27 -31.48 -17.28 -9.25
CA GLY A 27 -32.53 -18.27 -9.53
C GLY A 27 -32.10 -19.33 -10.56
N SER A 28 -31.17 -18.99 -11.45
CA SER A 28 -30.64 -19.86 -12.50
C SER A 28 -29.13 -19.69 -12.64
N PRO A 29 -28.35 -20.08 -11.62
CA PRO A 29 -26.92 -19.85 -11.62
C PRO A 29 -26.22 -20.74 -12.64
N SER A 30 -25.19 -20.19 -13.29
CA SER A 30 -24.24 -21.00 -14.04
C SER A 30 -23.40 -21.85 -13.07
N PRO A 31 -23.22 -23.16 -13.31
CA PRO A 31 -22.30 -23.99 -12.54
C PRO A 31 -20.83 -23.57 -12.66
N TYR A 32 -20.51 -22.66 -13.58
CA TYR A 32 -19.15 -22.29 -13.93
C TYR A 32 -18.76 -20.87 -13.50
N THR A 33 -19.67 -20.08 -12.93
CA THR A 33 -19.41 -18.72 -12.46
C THR A 33 -20.00 -18.47 -11.08
N GLU A 34 -19.31 -17.64 -10.28
CA GLU A 34 -19.83 -17.18 -8.98
C GLU A 34 -20.79 -16.01 -9.16
N SER A 35 -20.57 -15.16 -10.17
CA SER A 35 -21.48 -14.09 -10.55
C SER A 35 -22.46 -14.56 -11.63
N SER A 36 -23.73 -14.20 -11.49
CA SER A 36 -24.74 -14.33 -12.55
C SER A 36 -25.04 -12.94 -13.11
N PHE A 37 -24.44 -12.59 -14.25
CA PHE A 37 -24.83 -11.40 -15.01
C PHE A 37 -25.45 -11.84 -16.33
N ASP A 38 -26.42 -11.07 -16.80
CA ASP A 38 -26.98 -11.23 -18.16
C ASP A 38 -25.90 -11.04 -19.25
N PHE A 39 -24.89 -10.22 -18.97
CA PHE A 39 -23.78 -9.94 -19.87
C PHE A 39 -22.43 -10.16 -19.19
N LEU A 40 -21.72 -11.23 -19.56
CA LEU A 40 -20.39 -11.56 -19.03
C LEU A 40 -19.33 -10.47 -19.28
N ASN A 41 -19.52 -9.67 -20.33
CA ASN A 41 -18.57 -8.65 -20.78
C ASN A 41 -18.96 -7.22 -20.35
N SER A 42 -19.94 -7.05 -19.46
CA SER A 42 -20.26 -5.71 -18.95
C SER A 42 -19.12 -5.20 -18.06
N ASP A 43 -18.65 -3.98 -18.33
CA ASP A 43 -17.62 -3.31 -17.53
C ASP A 43 -18.22 -2.41 -16.44
N THR A 44 -19.53 -2.18 -16.48
CA THR A 44 -20.28 -1.33 -15.57
C THR A 44 -21.37 -2.11 -14.85
N ILE A 45 -21.57 -1.77 -13.58
CA ILE A 45 -22.70 -2.28 -12.79
C ILE A 45 -23.79 -1.22 -12.82
N GLU A 46 -24.97 -1.62 -13.31
CA GLU A 46 -26.16 -0.75 -13.41
C GLU A 46 -27.09 -0.90 -12.21
N GLU A 47 -26.99 -2.01 -11.47
CA GLU A 47 -27.86 -2.37 -10.35
C GLU A 47 -27.06 -2.67 -9.08
N SER A 48 -27.58 -2.24 -7.93
CA SER A 48 -26.99 -2.52 -6.62
C SER A 48 -27.21 -3.96 -6.14
N GLU A 49 -28.22 -4.64 -6.69
CA GLU A 49 -28.49 -6.04 -6.40
C GLU A 49 -27.69 -6.94 -7.34
N ILE A 50 -26.93 -7.87 -6.78
CA ILE A 50 -25.98 -8.69 -7.50
C ILE A 50 -26.33 -10.15 -7.29
N GLU A 51 -26.72 -10.82 -8.37
CA GLU A 51 -26.96 -12.24 -8.34
C GLU A 51 -25.65 -13.04 -8.27
N VAL A 52 -25.61 -13.96 -7.30
CA VAL A 52 -24.45 -14.82 -7.06
C VAL A 52 -24.85 -16.28 -6.90
N ASN A 53 -23.93 -17.16 -7.26
CA ASN A 53 -23.99 -18.60 -7.04
C ASN A 53 -23.08 -18.99 -5.86
N PRO A 54 -23.60 -19.11 -4.63
CA PRO A 54 -22.80 -19.51 -3.47
C PRO A 54 -22.20 -20.91 -3.60
N LEU A 55 -22.81 -21.76 -4.43
CA LEU A 55 -22.40 -23.16 -4.59
C LEU A 55 -21.22 -23.32 -5.55
N TYR A 56 -20.82 -22.28 -6.27
CA TYR A 56 -19.68 -22.39 -7.20
C TYR A 56 -18.37 -22.72 -6.46
N ARG A 57 -18.10 -22.04 -5.33
CA ARG A 57 -16.90 -22.26 -4.51
C ARG A 57 -17.20 -22.93 -3.18
N PHE A 58 -18.37 -22.68 -2.62
CA PHE A 58 -18.70 -23.06 -1.25
C PHE A 58 -19.79 -24.14 -1.21
N ALA A 59 -19.85 -25.02 -2.22
CA ALA A 59 -20.83 -26.11 -2.25
C ALA A 59 -20.75 -27.02 -1.01
N ASN A 60 -19.54 -27.28 -0.49
CA ASN A 60 -19.36 -28.16 0.65
C ASN A 60 -19.83 -27.51 1.95
N GLU A 61 -19.62 -26.20 2.09
CA GLU A 61 -19.89 -25.45 3.31
C GLU A 61 -21.33 -24.90 3.35
N LEU A 62 -21.85 -24.46 2.20
CA LEU A 62 -23.13 -23.77 2.07
C LEU A 62 -24.21 -24.63 1.40
N GLY A 63 -23.85 -25.79 0.82
CA GLY A 63 -24.77 -26.65 0.07
C GLY A 63 -26.05 -26.98 0.83
N GLU A 64 -25.92 -27.45 2.08
CA GLU A 64 -27.06 -27.81 2.93
C GLU A 64 -27.98 -26.64 3.26
N VAL A 65 -27.43 -25.42 3.34
CA VAL A 65 -28.18 -24.21 3.67
C VAL A 65 -29.08 -23.79 2.49
N PHE A 66 -28.58 -23.92 1.27
CA PHE A 66 -29.27 -23.49 0.05
C PHE A 66 -30.04 -24.61 -0.66
N LEU A 67 -30.26 -25.75 -0.01
CA LEU A 67 -31.11 -26.81 -0.56
C LEU A 67 -32.55 -26.31 -0.80
N PRO A 68 -33.17 -26.64 -1.96
CA PRO A 68 -34.56 -26.30 -2.26
C PRO A 68 -35.57 -26.87 -1.25
N ASP A 69 -35.21 -27.98 -0.60
CA ASP A 69 -36.08 -28.70 0.34
C ASP A 69 -36.21 -27.99 1.69
N VAL A 70 -35.32 -27.06 2.00
CA VAL A 70 -35.36 -26.26 3.23
C VAL A 70 -36.33 -25.09 3.04
N LYS A 71 -37.49 -25.16 3.68
CA LYS A 71 -38.58 -24.16 3.59
C LYS A 71 -38.77 -23.40 4.91
N GLY A 72 -39.24 -22.16 4.84
CA GLY A 72 -39.59 -21.32 6.00
C GLY A 72 -38.45 -20.44 6.53
N TYR A 73 -37.25 -20.52 5.94
CA TYR A 73 -36.08 -19.74 6.31
C TYR A 73 -35.58 -18.85 5.17
N GLU A 74 -36.40 -18.56 4.17
CA GLU A 74 -36.02 -17.85 2.94
C GLU A 74 -35.37 -16.49 3.25
N LYS A 75 -36.04 -15.65 4.04
CA LYS A 75 -35.51 -14.34 4.47
C LYS A 75 -34.21 -14.44 5.26
N ALA A 76 -34.09 -15.46 6.10
CA ALA A 76 -32.88 -15.67 6.89
C ALA A 76 -31.70 -16.04 5.99
N ARG A 77 -31.94 -16.88 4.96
CA ARG A 77 -30.93 -17.26 3.96
C ARG A 77 -30.49 -16.09 3.09
N GLU A 78 -31.42 -15.22 2.69
CA GLU A 78 -31.09 -14.01 1.93
C GLU A 78 -30.14 -13.11 2.72
N ILE A 79 -30.47 -12.80 3.98
CA ILE A 79 -29.62 -11.97 4.85
C ILE A 79 -28.28 -12.66 5.10
N PHE A 80 -28.29 -13.96 5.38
CA PHE A 80 -27.08 -14.74 5.62
C PHE A 80 -26.15 -14.75 4.41
N LEU A 81 -26.70 -14.98 3.22
CA LEU A 81 -25.93 -14.96 1.98
C LEU A 81 -25.30 -13.59 1.78
N ASP A 82 -26.09 -12.53 1.88
CA ASP A 82 -25.62 -11.17 1.70
C ASP A 82 -24.44 -10.85 2.63
N VAL A 83 -24.59 -11.14 3.91
CA VAL A 83 -23.54 -10.94 4.91
C VAL A 83 -22.28 -11.76 4.58
N ILE A 84 -22.42 -13.06 4.27
CA ILE A 84 -21.25 -13.90 3.95
C ILE A 84 -20.54 -13.41 2.71
N MET A 85 -21.26 -13.05 1.65
CA MET A 85 -20.66 -12.63 0.39
C MET A 85 -19.94 -11.29 0.53
N HIS A 86 -20.41 -10.39 1.39
CA HIS A 86 -19.64 -9.21 1.79
C HIS A 86 -18.30 -9.58 2.45
N TYR A 87 -18.29 -10.55 3.37
CA TYR A 87 -17.05 -11.02 3.99
C TYR A 87 -16.10 -11.68 2.98
N VAL A 88 -16.63 -12.56 2.12
CA VAL A 88 -15.85 -13.24 1.06
C VAL A 88 -15.25 -12.21 0.10
N ALA A 89 -16.03 -11.21 -0.32
CA ALA A 89 -15.54 -10.16 -1.20
C ALA A 89 -14.36 -9.39 -0.58
N VAL A 90 -14.47 -9.00 0.70
CA VAL A 90 -13.39 -8.34 1.43
C VAL A 90 -12.17 -9.24 1.57
N TRP A 91 -12.36 -10.52 1.84
CA TRP A 91 -11.27 -11.49 1.96
C TRP A 91 -10.58 -11.73 0.63
N ASP A 92 -11.31 -11.92 -0.45
CA ASP A 92 -10.76 -12.11 -1.78
C ASP A 92 -9.99 -10.86 -2.25
N LEU A 93 -10.52 -9.65 -2.02
CA LEU A 93 -9.81 -8.39 -2.33
C LEU A 93 -8.50 -8.24 -1.54
N ARG A 94 -8.40 -8.86 -0.36
CA ARG A 94 -7.19 -8.89 0.46
C ARG A 94 -6.32 -10.11 0.17
N SER A 95 -6.85 -11.11 -0.54
CA SER A 95 -6.13 -12.33 -0.87
C SER A 95 -5.00 -12.00 -1.86
N GLY A 96 -3.78 -12.39 -1.49
CA GLY A 96 -2.55 -11.94 -2.16
C GLY A 96 -1.77 -10.85 -1.41
N GLY A 97 -2.35 -10.26 -0.36
CA GLY A 97 -1.64 -9.31 0.51
C GLY A 97 -0.60 -10.00 1.40
N ASP A 98 0.62 -9.44 1.45
CA ASP A 98 1.65 -9.90 2.39
C ASP A 98 1.36 -9.42 3.82
N LYS A 99 1.80 -10.18 4.83
CA LYS A 99 1.71 -9.77 6.25
C LYS A 99 2.40 -8.42 6.50
N LYS A 100 3.45 -8.12 5.73
CA LYS A 100 4.13 -6.81 5.79
C LYS A 100 3.25 -5.69 5.24
N GLU A 101 2.49 -5.95 4.18
CA GLU A 101 1.56 -5.00 3.58
C GLU A 101 0.43 -4.65 4.54
N LEU A 102 -0.22 -5.65 5.11
CA LEU A 102 -1.27 -5.45 6.12
C LEU A 102 -0.77 -4.59 7.30
N ARG A 103 0.43 -4.91 7.82
CA ARG A 103 1.05 -4.12 8.91
C ARG A 103 1.32 -2.68 8.50
N ALA A 104 1.80 -2.45 7.29
CA ALA A 104 2.06 -1.10 6.81
C ALA A 104 0.77 -0.28 6.68
N MET A 105 -0.31 -0.89 6.20
CA MET A 105 -1.62 -0.23 6.11
C MET A 105 -2.14 0.19 7.48
N TYR A 106 -2.04 -0.68 8.50
CA TYR A 106 -2.43 -0.30 9.87
C TYR A 106 -1.60 0.85 10.41
N ILE A 107 -0.27 0.83 10.22
CA ILE A 107 0.62 1.90 10.65
C ILE A 107 0.26 3.23 9.95
N LEU A 108 0.02 3.21 8.64
CA LEU A 108 -0.41 4.40 7.90
C LEU A 108 -1.72 4.95 8.47
N LYS A 109 -2.71 4.09 8.73
CA LYS A 109 -3.97 4.49 9.35
C LYS A 109 -3.78 5.11 10.74
N GLU A 110 -2.92 4.55 11.58
CA GLU A 110 -2.63 5.11 12.91
C GLU A 110 -1.91 6.47 12.85
N ILE A 111 -1.03 6.68 11.86
CA ILE A 111 -0.38 7.97 11.62
C ILE A 111 -1.41 8.98 11.10
N GLU A 112 -2.35 8.55 10.24
CA GLU A 112 -3.46 9.37 9.76
C GLU A 112 -4.42 9.76 10.90
N GLU A 113 -4.70 8.87 11.84
CA GLU A 113 -5.47 9.20 13.04
C GLU A 113 -4.66 10.08 14.02
N GLY A 114 -3.37 10.27 13.76
CA GLY A 114 -2.47 11.08 14.57
C GLY A 114 -2.09 10.43 15.90
N ARG A 115 -2.18 9.10 16.02
CA ARG A 115 -1.77 8.38 17.24
C ARG A 115 -0.25 8.39 17.41
N PHE A 116 0.47 8.25 16.31
CA PHE A 116 1.94 8.22 16.26
C PHE A 116 2.50 9.21 15.24
N LEU A 117 3.79 9.56 15.41
CA LEU A 117 4.59 10.26 14.39
C LEU A 117 3.95 11.56 13.84
N LYS A 118 3.24 12.30 14.70
CA LYS A 118 2.51 13.53 14.33
C LYS A 118 3.36 14.57 13.58
N SER A 119 4.64 14.68 13.94
CA SER A 119 5.57 15.65 13.36
C SER A 119 5.89 15.39 11.88
N ILE A 120 5.80 14.14 11.43
CA ILE A 120 6.12 13.74 10.05
C ILE A 120 4.88 13.41 9.22
N ARG A 121 3.70 13.32 9.85
CA ARG A 121 2.43 13.01 9.20
C ARG A 121 2.21 13.83 7.92
N LYS A 122 2.34 15.16 8.03
CA LYS A 122 2.11 16.07 6.89
C LYS A 122 3.06 15.79 5.72
N THR A 123 4.32 15.51 6.02
CA THR A 123 5.36 15.23 5.02
C THR A 123 5.23 13.83 4.43
N LEU A 124 4.77 12.85 5.21
CA LEU A 124 4.52 11.49 4.72
C LEU A 124 3.32 11.49 3.77
N PHE A 125 2.19 12.05 4.18
CA PHE A 125 0.97 12.08 3.36
C PHE A 125 1.00 13.09 2.20
N SER A 126 2.02 13.95 2.12
CA SER A 126 2.27 14.71 0.89
C SER A 126 2.95 13.89 -0.20
N LEU A 127 3.42 12.67 0.12
CA LEU A 127 3.90 11.69 -0.84
C LEU A 127 2.72 10.87 -1.39
N ASP A 128 2.90 10.34 -2.59
CA ASP A 128 2.02 9.32 -3.14
C ASP A 128 1.88 8.11 -2.19
N PHE A 129 0.72 7.44 -2.22
CA PHE A 129 0.40 6.32 -1.34
C PHE A 129 1.44 5.21 -1.42
N GLU A 130 1.91 4.86 -2.63
CA GLU A 130 2.90 3.80 -2.81
C GLU A 130 4.26 4.20 -2.21
N LYS A 131 4.67 5.46 -2.35
CA LYS A 131 5.91 5.95 -1.73
C LYS A 131 5.81 5.93 -0.21
N SER A 132 4.69 6.40 0.35
CA SER A 132 4.41 6.34 1.79
C SER A 132 4.47 4.91 2.32
N LYS A 133 3.81 3.96 1.63
CA LYS A 133 3.84 2.54 1.96
C LYS A 133 5.25 1.97 1.95
N ARG A 134 6.08 2.31 0.95
CA ARG A 134 7.48 1.87 0.86
C ARG A 134 8.36 2.42 1.98
N ILE A 135 8.12 3.65 2.44
CA ILE A 135 8.81 4.20 3.62
C ILE A 135 8.45 3.39 4.87
N ILE A 136 7.17 3.05 5.07
CA ILE A 136 6.76 2.19 6.19
C ILE A 136 7.35 0.78 6.07
N PHE A 137 7.49 0.23 4.85
CA PHE A 137 8.21 -1.03 4.66
C PHE A 137 9.66 -0.97 5.08
N CYS A 138 10.35 0.13 4.79
CA CYS A 138 11.70 0.36 5.28
C CYS A 138 11.71 0.44 6.81
N LEU A 139 10.75 1.13 7.42
CA LEU A 139 10.66 1.24 8.88
C LEU A 139 10.47 -0.14 9.54
N LEU A 140 9.60 -0.98 8.97
CA LEU A 140 9.41 -2.35 9.42
C LEU A 140 10.67 -3.21 9.27
N ASP A 141 11.44 -3.00 8.19
CA ASP A 141 12.74 -3.67 7.98
C ASP A 141 13.78 -3.21 9.03
N LEU A 142 13.80 -1.91 9.35
CA LEU A 142 14.66 -1.36 10.40
C LEU A 142 14.38 -2.01 11.76
N CYS A 143 13.11 -2.13 12.14
CA CYS A 143 12.73 -2.76 13.40
C CYS A 143 13.18 -4.23 13.51
N LYS A 144 13.30 -4.94 12.37
CA LYS A 144 13.76 -6.33 12.33
C LYS A 144 15.28 -6.44 12.38
N CYS A 145 15.98 -5.73 11.50
CA CYS A 145 17.41 -5.96 11.25
C CYS A 145 18.32 -5.03 12.08
N LYS A 146 17.81 -3.90 12.57
CA LYS A 146 18.57 -2.85 13.28
C LYS A 146 19.77 -2.27 12.51
N ASP A 147 19.81 -2.44 11.20
CA ASP A 147 20.79 -1.82 10.32
C ASP A 147 20.28 -0.45 9.84
N TYR A 148 20.65 0.59 10.57
CA TYR A 148 20.22 1.96 10.30
C TYR A 148 20.73 2.50 8.96
N ILE A 149 21.99 2.22 8.61
CA ILE A 149 22.64 2.81 7.43
C ILE A 149 22.07 2.19 6.15
N THR A 150 21.95 0.87 6.09
CA THR A 150 21.43 0.18 4.91
C THR A 150 19.98 0.54 4.66
N ILE A 151 19.16 0.58 5.72
CA ILE A 151 17.74 0.93 5.59
C ILE A 151 17.55 2.41 5.28
N PHE A 152 18.32 3.31 5.89
CA PHE A 152 18.29 4.73 5.54
C PHE A 152 18.63 4.96 4.06
N ARG A 153 19.69 4.31 3.55
CA ARG A 153 20.04 4.33 2.13
C ARG A 153 18.93 3.80 1.23
N LYS A 154 18.25 2.72 1.64
CA LYS A 154 17.09 2.16 0.92
C LYS A 154 15.95 3.18 0.87
N ALA A 155 15.54 3.73 2.02
CA ALA A 155 14.47 4.71 2.11
C ALA A 155 14.78 5.99 1.32
N LEU A 156 16.03 6.44 1.33
CA LEU A 156 16.50 7.58 0.54
C LEU A 156 16.32 7.34 -0.96
N ARG A 157 16.69 6.14 -1.45
CA ARG A 157 16.56 5.79 -2.87
C ARG A 157 15.12 5.63 -3.34
N GLU A 158 14.19 5.27 -2.45
CA GLU A 158 12.76 5.24 -2.77
C GLU A 158 12.21 6.64 -3.09
N LEU A 159 12.71 7.68 -2.43
CA LEU A 159 12.29 9.08 -2.70
C LEU A 159 13.16 9.75 -3.76
N TYR A 160 14.46 9.44 -3.78
CA TYR A 160 15.47 10.05 -4.64
C TYR A 160 16.30 8.96 -5.33
N PRO A 161 15.89 8.48 -6.51
CA PRO A 161 16.54 7.33 -7.18
C PRO A 161 18.03 7.55 -7.49
N LYS A 162 18.46 8.80 -7.68
CA LYS A 162 19.86 9.19 -7.95
C LYS A 162 20.67 9.49 -6.70
N ALA A 163 20.09 9.30 -5.51
CA ALA A 163 20.75 9.69 -4.28
C ALA A 163 21.86 8.72 -3.87
N ASN A 164 22.94 9.31 -3.35
CA ASN A 164 24.11 8.60 -2.85
C ASN A 164 24.32 8.93 -1.37
N LEU A 165 24.73 7.93 -0.62
CA LEU A 165 25.08 8.04 0.79
C LEU A 165 26.55 7.71 0.95
N TYR A 166 27.31 8.65 1.49
CA TYR A 166 28.73 8.52 1.78
C TYR A 166 28.94 8.46 3.29
N ILE A 167 29.85 7.59 3.72
CA ILE A 167 30.22 7.41 5.12
C ILE A 167 31.67 7.88 5.25
N HIS A 168 31.94 8.76 6.21
CA HIS A 168 33.30 9.24 6.44
C HIS A 168 34.14 8.14 7.09
N SER A 169 35.35 7.93 6.57
CA SER A 169 36.29 6.92 7.10
C SER A 169 36.74 7.26 8.52
N GLU A 170 36.93 8.54 8.82
CA GLU A 170 37.40 9.03 10.12
C GLU A 170 36.30 9.01 11.20
N ASN A 171 35.04 9.20 10.79
CA ASN A 171 33.89 9.17 11.69
C ASN A 171 32.71 8.45 11.03
N LEU A 172 32.50 7.19 11.42
CA LEU A 172 31.42 6.34 10.90
C LEU A 172 30.00 6.86 11.22
N ARG A 173 29.88 7.83 12.15
CA ARG A 173 28.61 8.49 12.47
C ARG A 173 28.36 9.75 11.65
N LYS A 174 29.34 10.19 10.85
CA LYS A 174 29.18 11.30 9.93
C LYS A 174 28.85 10.78 8.54
N LEU A 175 27.72 11.22 8.03
CA LEU A 175 27.15 10.81 6.76
C LEU A 175 27.00 12.01 5.84
N THR A 176 27.24 11.79 4.56
CA THR A 176 26.98 12.79 3.53
C THR A 176 25.98 12.26 2.52
N VAL A 177 24.88 12.97 2.35
CA VAL A 177 23.76 12.63 1.47
C VAL A 177 23.82 13.52 0.25
N PHE A 178 23.91 12.93 -0.94
CA PHE A 178 23.70 13.62 -2.20
C PHE A 178 22.32 13.25 -2.74
N THR A 179 21.47 14.23 -3.07
CA THR A 179 20.09 13.97 -3.56
C THR A 179 19.96 14.11 -5.08
N GLY A 180 20.76 14.97 -5.71
CA GLY A 180 20.71 15.22 -7.15
C GLY A 180 19.49 16.02 -7.62
N VAL A 181 18.80 16.70 -6.70
CA VAL A 181 17.63 17.55 -6.97
C VAL A 181 17.86 18.99 -6.49
N ASP A 182 17.08 19.93 -7.00
CA ASP A 182 17.11 21.31 -6.53
C ASP A 182 16.64 21.41 -5.07
N LYS A 183 17.21 22.34 -4.32
CA LYS A 183 16.88 22.55 -2.91
C LYS A 183 15.52 23.24 -2.82
N THR A 184 14.49 22.49 -2.43
CA THR A 184 13.15 23.03 -2.14
C THR A 184 12.81 22.89 -0.66
N LYS A 185 11.82 23.66 -0.19
CA LYS A 185 11.33 23.53 1.19
C LYS A 185 10.74 22.15 1.46
N GLU A 186 10.00 21.60 0.51
CA GLU A 186 9.42 20.27 0.62
C GLU A 186 10.48 19.18 0.73
N ASP A 187 11.53 19.25 -0.09
CA ASP A 187 12.59 18.24 -0.04
C ASP A 187 13.44 18.33 1.23
N MET A 188 13.62 19.54 1.78
CA MET A 188 14.23 19.71 3.11
C MET A 188 13.40 19.01 4.19
N GLU A 189 12.08 19.20 4.18
CA GLU A 189 11.18 18.52 5.12
C GLU A 189 11.19 16.99 4.93
N ARG A 190 11.25 16.50 3.69
CA ARG A 190 11.34 15.06 3.37
C ARG A 190 12.64 14.43 3.90
N ILE A 191 13.79 15.08 3.66
CA ILE A 191 15.08 14.59 4.16
C ILE A 191 15.10 14.59 5.69
N GLU A 192 14.55 15.63 6.32
CA GLU A 192 14.46 15.71 7.78
C GLU A 192 13.56 14.63 8.38
N MET A 193 12.43 14.33 7.71
CA MET A 193 11.58 13.19 8.06
C MET A 193 12.36 11.87 7.99
N LEU A 194 13.12 11.62 6.91
CA LEU A 194 13.91 10.41 6.77
C LEU A 194 14.98 10.29 7.87
N LYS A 195 15.68 11.39 8.18
CA LYS A 195 16.67 11.41 9.28
C LYS A 195 16.02 11.02 10.60
N LYS A 196 14.88 11.63 10.95
CA LYS A 196 14.15 11.34 12.19
C LYS A 196 13.65 9.89 12.29
N LEU A 197 13.26 9.29 11.17
CA LEU A 197 12.73 7.93 11.13
C LEU A 197 13.82 6.85 11.20
N PHE A 198 14.94 7.07 10.51
CA PHE A 198 15.88 6.01 10.19
C PHE A 198 17.25 6.17 10.82
N LEU A 199 17.62 7.35 11.32
CA LEU A 199 18.94 7.58 11.90
C LEU A 199 18.85 7.86 13.40
N PRO A 200 19.72 7.23 14.21
CA PRO A 200 19.90 7.61 15.61
C PRO A 200 20.39 9.06 15.74
N ILE A 201 20.07 9.70 16.87
CA ILE A 201 20.43 11.09 17.18
C ILE A 201 21.95 11.33 17.14
N SER A 202 22.75 10.28 17.33
CA SER A 202 24.22 10.35 17.31
C SER A 202 24.84 10.48 15.91
N TYR A 203 24.04 10.44 14.84
CA TYR A 203 24.53 10.58 13.47
C TYR A 203 24.47 12.04 12.99
N GLU A 204 25.59 12.52 12.46
CA GLU A 204 25.71 13.80 11.79
C GLU A 204 25.48 13.61 10.29
N THR A 205 24.72 14.51 9.66
CA THR A 205 24.29 14.34 8.27
C THR A 205 24.37 15.64 7.46
N ASP A 206 25.33 15.70 6.55
CA ASP A 206 25.50 16.79 5.58
C ASP A 206 24.70 16.48 4.30
N VAL A 207 23.95 17.46 3.77
CA VAL A 207 23.05 17.24 2.61
C VAL A 207 23.46 18.13 1.44
N PHE A 208 23.83 17.48 0.35
CA PHE A 208 24.13 18.07 -0.96
C PHE A 208 22.97 17.87 -1.91
N TRP A 209 22.55 18.98 -2.54
CA TRP A 209 21.33 19.04 -3.34
C TRP A 209 21.63 18.76 -4.81
N LYS A 210 21.65 19.81 -5.64
CA LYS A 210 21.82 19.71 -7.09
C LYS A 210 23.24 19.31 -7.49
N TYR A 211 24.23 19.84 -6.78
CA TYR A 211 25.64 19.70 -7.12
C TYR A 211 26.31 18.70 -6.19
N HIS A 212 27.11 17.82 -6.79
CA HIS A 212 27.89 16.83 -6.06
C HIS A 212 29.05 17.54 -5.35
N PHE A 213 29.59 16.98 -4.27
CA PHE A 213 30.85 17.45 -3.69
C PHE A 213 32.03 16.75 -4.38
N GLY A 214 33.17 17.41 -4.48
CA GLY A 214 34.35 16.85 -5.15
C GLY A 214 34.95 15.75 -4.28
N ILE A 215 35.08 14.54 -4.80
CA ILE A 215 35.81 13.46 -4.14
C ILE A 215 37.19 13.38 -4.77
N ILE A 216 38.23 13.66 -3.98
CA ILE A 216 39.63 13.59 -4.45
C ILE A 216 39.91 12.17 -4.95
N GLY A 217 40.41 12.06 -6.19
CA GLY A 217 40.70 10.78 -6.85
C GLY A 217 39.55 10.18 -7.67
N VAL A 218 38.38 10.82 -7.73
CA VAL A 218 37.26 10.40 -8.61
C VAL A 218 36.96 11.52 -9.62
N ASP A 219 37.53 11.40 -10.82
CA ASP A 219 37.48 12.42 -11.88
C ASP A 219 36.03 12.80 -12.26
N ASP A 220 35.12 11.83 -12.24
CA ASP A 220 33.71 12.06 -12.58
C ASP A 220 32.98 13.00 -11.59
N SER A 221 33.48 13.12 -10.36
CA SER A 221 32.94 14.01 -9.32
C SER A 221 33.58 15.41 -9.32
N MET A 222 34.69 15.60 -10.06
CA MET A 222 35.49 16.82 -10.07
C MET A 222 35.25 17.62 -11.37
N LYS A 223 34.01 18.05 -11.60
CA LYS A 223 33.65 18.90 -12.77
C LYS A 223 33.53 20.37 -12.36
N ILE A 224 34.38 21.22 -12.94
CA ILE A 224 34.40 22.68 -12.71
C ILE A 224 32.98 23.24 -12.91
N GLY A 225 32.48 23.98 -11.91
CA GLY A 225 31.13 24.58 -11.93
C GLY A 225 29.97 23.66 -11.53
N LYS A 226 30.23 22.39 -11.19
CA LYS A 226 29.21 21.42 -10.71
C LYS A 226 29.51 20.88 -9.32
N THR A 227 30.41 21.55 -8.59
CA THR A 227 30.90 21.11 -7.28
C THR A 227 30.41 22.04 -6.18
N ALA A 228 29.79 21.48 -5.15
CA ALA A 228 29.50 22.21 -3.91
C ALA A 228 30.74 22.20 -3.00
N MET A 229 31.11 23.36 -2.46
CA MET A 229 32.23 23.53 -1.53
C MET A 229 31.85 23.01 -0.14
N TYR A 230 32.79 22.30 0.50
CA TYR A 230 32.71 21.81 1.88
C TYR A 230 33.40 22.81 2.83
#